data_AF-A0A9E1S7C1-F1
#
_entry.id   AF-A0A9E1S7C1-F1
#
_cell.length_a   1.000
_cell.length_b   1.000
_cell.length_c   1.000
_cell.angle_alpha   90.00
_cell.angle_beta   90.00
_cell.angle_gamma   90.00
#
_symmetry.space_group_name_H-M   'P 1'
#
loop_
_entity.id
_entity.type
_entity.pdbx_description
1 polymer ?
#
loop_
_entity_poly.entity_id
_entity_poly.type
_entity_poly.pdbx_seq_one_letter_code
_entity_poly.pdbx_strand_id
1 'polypeptide(L)'
;MNSLNEIDTIIPTDQCSRTLFTAQRDKLADLMRGSVCRAVPAPGESPEQVKRDELLRERDIEQRLQRLIVRAKGIVSEEMLVRHQREIPVDEIPDYAVTHLLAQLGEQELQLPRY
;
A
#
# COMPACT_ATOMS: atom_id res chain seq x y z
N MET A 1 -14.35 24.58 14.15
CA MET A 1 -13.37 24.30 13.08
C MET A 1 -12.06 23.98 13.78
N ASN A 2 -11.86 22.73 14.22
CA ASN A 2 -10.72 22.38 15.06
C ASN A 2 -9.86 21.29 14.39
N SER A 3 -8.61 21.70 14.14
CA SER A 3 -7.39 20.91 14.12
C SER A 3 -7.25 19.76 13.12
N LEU A 4 -7.03 20.13 11.85
CA LEU A 4 -6.09 19.39 10.99
C LEU A 4 -4.62 19.62 11.45
N ASN A 5 -4.35 20.70 12.19
CA ASN A 5 -3.01 21.10 12.63
C ASN A 5 -2.33 20.15 13.64
N GLU A 6 -3.07 19.26 14.30
CA GLU A 6 -2.48 18.29 15.26
C GLU A 6 -1.99 17.02 14.58
N ILE A 7 -2.48 16.72 13.36
CA ILE A 7 -1.95 15.61 12.56
C ILE A 7 -0.55 15.98 12.04
N ASP A 8 -0.31 17.27 11.75
CA ASP A 8 0.97 17.80 11.31
C ASP A 8 2.10 17.64 12.34
N THR A 9 1.77 17.50 13.64
CA THR A 9 2.76 17.23 14.70
C THR A 9 3.16 15.75 14.80
N ILE A 10 2.38 14.84 14.22
CA ILE A 10 2.55 13.39 14.37
C ILE A 10 3.18 12.78 13.12
N ILE A 11 2.92 13.38 11.95
CA ILE A 11 3.50 12.95 10.69
C ILE A 11 4.35 14.11 10.18
N PRO A 12 5.67 13.93 9.97
CA PRO A 12 6.51 15.01 9.47
C PRO A 12 5.87 15.58 8.20
N THR A 13 5.46 16.84 8.27
CA THR A 13 4.67 17.53 7.24
C THR A 13 5.38 17.49 5.88
N ASP A 14 6.70 17.37 5.92
CA ASP A 14 7.61 17.24 4.79
C ASP A 14 7.50 15.90 4.03
N GLN A 15 6.82 14.89 4.60
CA GLN A 15 6.69 13.53 4.05
C GLN A 15 5.24 13.15 3.70
N CYS A 16 4.30 14.08 3.85
CA CYS A 16 2.85 13.83 3.78
C CYS A 16 2.21 14.45 2.54
N SER A 17 2.77 14.20 1.35
CA SER A 17 2.16 14.67 0.10
C SER A 17 1.45 13.54 -0.64
N ARG A 18 0.33 13.88 -1.29
CA ARG A 18 -0.40 12.94 -2.17
C ARG A 18 0.52 12.38 -3.27
N THR A 19 1.44 13.19 -3.78
CA THR A 19 2.40 12.78 -4.82
C THR A 19 3.42 11.78 -4.30
N LEU A 20 3.96 11.97 -3.09
CA LEU A 20 4.86 10.99 -2.45
C LEU A 20 4.14 9.67 -2.19
N PHE A 21 2.89 9.73 -1.73
CA PHE A 21 2.09 8.53 -1.56
C PHE A 21 1.91 7.77 -2.88
N THR A 22 1.51 8.46 -3.95
CA THR A 22 1.36 7.84 -5.26
C THR A 22 2.68 7.24 -5.74
N ALA A 23 3.79 7.98 -5.64
CA ALA A 23 5.11 7.48 -6.03
C ALA A 23 5.53 6.24 -5.23
N GLN A 24 5.27 6.21 -3.93
CA GLN A 24 5.59 5.07 -3.08
C GLN A 24 4.72 3.86 -3.38
N ARG A 25 3.42 4.07 -3.60
CA ARG A 25 2.48 3.01 -4.00
C ARG A 25 2.87 2.43 -5.35
N ASP A 26 3.18 3.28 -6.34
CA ASP A 26 3.54 2.87 -7.68
C ASP A 26 4.89 2.12 -7.68
N LYS A 27 5.88 2.59 -6.91
CA LYS A 27 7.14 1.87 -6.67
C LYS A 27 6.90 0.48 -6.10
N LEU A 28 5.99 0.34 -5.13
CA LEU A 28 5.66 -0.95 -4.54
C LEU A 28 4.95 -1.86 -5.55
N ALA A 29 4.05 -1.31 -6.37
CA ALA A 29 3.41 -2.04 -7.47
C ALA A 29 4.44 -2.57 -8.48
N ASP A 30 5.42 -1.75 -8.86
CA ASP A 30 6.53 -2.14 -9.74
C ASP A 30 7.35 -3.29 -9.15
N LEU A 31 7.64 -3.24 -7.84
CA LEU A 31 8.36 -4.31 -7.13
C LEU A 31 7.53 -5.60 -7.03
N MET A 32 6.22 -5.49 -6.79
CA MET A 32 5.31 -6.64 -6.81
C MET A 32 5.23 -7.27 -8.20
N ARG A 33 5.18 -6.45 -9.26
CA ARG A 33 5.31 -6.93 -10.64
C ARG A 33 6.66 -7.61 -10.84
N GLY A 34 7.79 -6.99 -10.46
CA GLY A 34 9.12 -7.56 -10.67
C GLY A 34 9.40 -8.85 -9.90
N SER A 35 8.85 -8.99 -8.70
CA SER A 35 9.06 -10.18 -7.85
C SER A 35 8.35 -11.42 -8.39
N VAL A 36 7.26 -11.27 -9.16
CA VAL A 36 6.62 -12.38 -9.88
C VAL A 36 7.36 -12.53 -11.22
N CYS A 37 8.52 -13.17 -11.22
CA CYS A 37 9.12 -13.67 -12.46
C CYS A 37 8.07 -14.57 -13.13
N ARG A 38 7.49 -14.12 -14.24
CA ARG A 38 6.72 -15.02 -15.10
C ARG A 38 7.74 -15.99 -15.66
N ALA A 39 7.70 -17.24 -15.20
CA ALA A 39 8.31 -18.32 -15.96
C ALA A 39 7.78 -18.19 -17.40
N VAL A 40 8.67 -18.27 -18.38
CA VAL A 40 8.38 -18.17 -19.81
C VAL A 40 6.99 -18.77 -20.11
N PRO A 41 6.11 -18.08 -20.86
CA PRO A 41 4.77 -18.60 -21.19
C PRO A 41 4.89 -20.07 -21.61
N ALA A 42 4.14 -20.94 -20.93
CA ALA A 42 4.27 -22.36 -21.16
C ALA A 42 3.99 -22.66 -22.64
N PRO A 43 4.73 -23.59 -23.28
CA PRO A 43 4.49 -23.93 -24.66
C PRO A 43 3.04 -24.39 -24.84
N GLY A 44 2.21 -23.59 -25.51
CA GLY A 44 0.78 -23.83 -25.72
C GLY A 44 -0.17 -22.75 -25.19
N GLU A 45 0.31 -21.72 -24.47
CA GLU A 45 -0.55 -20.61 -24.05
C GLU A 45 -1.03 -19.77 -25.25
N SER A 46 -2.34 -19.56 -25.34
CA SER A 46 -2.90 -18.65 -26.34
C SER A 46 -2.61 -17.18 -25.96
N PRO A 47 -2.50 -16.26 -26.94
CA PRO A 47 -2.34 -14.84 -26.66
C PRO A 47 -3.45 -14.24 -25.78
N GLU A 48 -4.65 -14.83 -25.83
CA GLU A 48 -5.80 -14.42 -25.02
C GLU A 48 -5.66 -14.86 -23.57
N GLN A 49 -5.10 -16.05 -23.35
CA GLN A 49 -4.83 -16.59 -22.02
C GLN A 49 -3.73 -15.79 -21.32
N VAL A 50 -2.66 -15.45 -22.05
CA VAL A 50 -1.60 -14.55 -21.58
C VAL A 50 -2.17 -13.21 -21.09
N LYS A 51 -3.04 -12.58 -21.89
CA LYS A 51 -3.68 -11.30 -21.52
C LYS A 51 -4.59 -11.43 -20.30
N ARG A 52 -5.33 -12.54 -20.20
CA ARG A 52 -6.21 -12.79 -19.05
C ARG A 52 -5.40 -12.96 -17.76
N ASP A 53 -4.30 -13.70 -17.81
CA ASP A 53 -3.44 -13.93 -16.65
C ASP A 53 -2.73 -12.64 -16.21
N GLU A 54 -2.33 -11.79 -17.15
CA GLU A 54 -1.80 -10.45 -16.85
C GLU A 54 -2.84 -9.58 -16.13
N LEU A 55 -4.08 -9.55 -16.61
CA LEU A 55 -5.17 -8.80 -15.95
C LEU A 55 -5.50 -9.33 -14.55
N LEU A 56 -5.50 -10.66 -14.38
CA LEU A 56 -5.72 -11.28 -13.06
C LEU A 56 -4.60 -10.91 -12.09
N ARG A 57 -3.36 -10.87 -12.57
CA ARG A 57 -2.20 -10.48 -11.78
C ARG A 57 -2.24 -9.00 -11.38
N GLU A 58 -2.58 -8.10 -12.29
CA GLU A 58 -2.73 -6.68 -11.93
C GLU A 58 -3.83 -6.48 -10.88
N ARG A 59 -4.93 -7.25 -10.97
CA ARG A 59 -5.97 -7.24 -9.93
C ARG A 59 -5.47 -7.75 -8.58
N ASP A 60 -4.68 -8.81 -8.56
CA ASP A 60 -4.09 -9.32 -7.31
C ASP A 60 -3.15 -8.28 -6.67
N ILE A 61 -2.29 -7.64 -7.47
CA ILE A 61 -1.40 -6.58 -7.01
C ILE A 61 -2.19 -5.41 -6.40
N GLU A 62 -3.23 -4.93 -7.10
CA GLU A 62 -4.07 -3.84 -6.59
C GLU A 62 -4.75 -4.23 -5.26
N GLN A 63 -5.27 -5.46 -5.16
CA GLN A 63 -5.87 -5.95 -3.92
C GLN A 63 -4.86 -6.04 -2.77
N ARG A 64 -3.62 -6.46 -3.05
CA ARG A 64 -2.54 -6.51 -2.06
C ARG A 64 -2.16 -5.12 -1.59
N LEU A 65 -2.00 -4.18 -2.50
CA LEU A 65 -1.74 -2.76 -2.17
C LEU A 65 -2.85 -2.20 -1.29
N GLN A 66 -4.11 -2.42 -1.64
CA GLN A 66 -5.24 -1.95 -0.84
C GLN A 66 -5.24 -2.54 0.58
N ARG A 67 -4.92 -3.83 0.73
CA ARG A 67 -4.78 -4.46 2.06
C ARG A 67 -3.65 -3.82 2.87
N LEU A 68 -2.51 -3.53 2.25
CA LEU A 68 -1.40 -2.85 2.92
C LEU A 68 -1.77 -1.44 3.37
N ILE A 69 -2.45 -0.68 2.52
CA ILE A 69 -2.91 0.68 2.85
C ILE A 69 -3.88 0.65 4.03
N VAL A 70 -4.88 -0.24 4.01
CA VAL A 70 -5.83 -0.39 5.12
C VAL A 70 -5.13 -0.79 6.41
N ARG A 71 -4.18 -1.73 6.34
CA ARG A 71 -3.38 -2.15 7.50
C ARG A 71 -2.56 -0.98 8.07
N ALA A 72 -1.92 -0.21 7.20
CA ALA A 72 -1.15 0.97 7.60
C ALA A 72 -2.02 2.03 8.28
N LYS A 73 -3.23 2.25 7.77
CA LYS A 73 -4.21 3.14 8.39
C LYS A 73 -4.69 2.61 9.75
N GLY A 74 -4.89 1.30 9.87
CA GLY A 74 -5.19 0.66 11.16
C GLY A 74 -4.13 0.94 12.22
N ILE A 75 -2.84 0.84 11.85
CA ILE A 75 -1.73 1.17 12.75
C ILE A 75 -1.80 2.64 13.20
N VAL A 76 -2.03 3.58 12.27
CA VAL A 76 -2.18 5.00 12.64
C VAL A 76 -3.40 5.21 13.54
N SER A 77 -4.52 4.56 13.26
CA SER A 77 -5.74 4.62 14.10
C SER A 77 -5.47 4.16 15.53
N GLU A 78 -4.79 3.02 15.70
CA GLU A 78 -4.40 2.49 17.01
C GLU A 78 -3.43 3.42 17.75
N GLU A 79 -2.44 3.97 17.03
CA GLU A 79 -1.47 4.91 17.60
C GLU A 79 -2.14 6.21 18.06
N MET A 80 -3.12 6.72 17.29
CA MET A 80 -3.93 7.88 17.68
C MET A 80 -4.73 7.60 18.94
N LEU A 81 -5.31 6.41 19.06
CA LEU A 81 -6.05 6.01 20.25
C LEU A 81 -5.13 5.92 21.48
N VAL A 82 -3.99 5.24 21.35
CA VAL A 82 -3.09 4.95 22.48
C VAL A 82 -2.33 6.19 22.94
N ARG A 83 -1.74 6.95 22.01
CA ARG A 83 -0.85 8.07 22.36
C ARG A 83 -1.61 9.37 22.59
N HIS A 84 -2.74 9.55 21.93
CA HIS A 84 -3.47 10.82 21.91
C HIS A 84 -4.88 10.72 22.49
N GLN A 85 -5.30 9.53 22.96
CA GLN A 85 -6.67 9.27 23.46
C GLN A 85 -7.74 9.73 22.47
N ARG A 86 -7.43 9.62 21.18
CA ARG A 86 -8.29 10.09 20.10
C ARG A 86 -8.59 8.94 19.16
N GLU A 87 -9.86 8.56 19.13
CA GLU A 87 -10.36 7.61 18.15
C GLU A 87 -10.48 8.30 16.78
N ILE A 88 -9.83 7.72 15.77
CA ILE A 88 -9.96 8.14 14.36
C ILE A 88 -10.29 6.88 13.55
N PRO A 89 -11.46 6.80 12.90
CA PRO A 89 -11.81 5.70 12.02
C PRO A 89 -10.81 5.53 10.87
N VAL A 90 -10.56 4.28 10.48
CA VAL A 90 -9.62 3.93 9.40
C VAL A 90 -9.97 4.62 8.07
N ASP A 91 -11.26 4.78 7.77
CA ASP A 91 -11.74 5.43 6.55
C ASP A 91 -11.56 6.95 6.56
N GLU A 92 -11.44 7.57 7.74
CA GLU A 92 -11.16 9.00 7.89
C GLU A 92 -9.66 9.32 7.76
N ILE A 93 -8.79 8.32 7.90
CA ILE A 93 -7.34 8.52 7.76
C ILE A 93 -6.98 8.67 6.29
N PRO A 94 -6.37 9.79 5.88
CA PRO A 94 -5.99 9.99 4.49
C PRO A 94 -4.82 9.06 4.09
N ASP A 95 -4.84 8.55 2.87
CA ASP A 95 -3.81 7.64 2.35
C ASP A 95 -2.38 8.19 2.49
N TYR A 96 -2.19 9.50 2.24
CA TYR A 96 -0.87 10.11 2.33
C TYR A 96 -0.28 10.13 3.75
N ALA A 97 -1.13 10.02 4.79
CA ALA A 97 -0.68 9.92 6.18
C ALA A 97 0.12 8.64 6.46
N VAL A 98 -0.09 7.59 5.64
CA VAL A 98 0.51 6.27 5.86
C VAL A 98 1.68 5.97 4.93
N THR A 99 2.19 6.97 4.20
CA THR A 99 3.26 6.80 3.20
C THR A 99 4.50 6.08 3.75
N HIS A 100 4.93 6.42 4.96
CA HIS A 100 6.10 5.81 5.61
C HIS A 100 5.85 4.35 6.03
N LEU A 101 4.65 4.03 6.53
CA LEU A 101 4.24 2.67 6.86
C LEU A 101 4.08 1.82 5.60
N LEU A 102 3.60 2.40 4.50
CA LEU A 102 3.46 1.68 3.23
C LEU A 102 4.82 1.21 2.70
N ALA A 103 5.88 1.99 2.89
CA ALA A 103 7.25 1.56 2.59
C ALA A 103 7.68 0.35 3.43
N GLN A 104 7.54 0.44 4.76
CA GLN A 104 7.96 -0.62 5.69
C GLN A 104 7.16 -1.92 5.50
N LEU A 105 5.83 -1.82 5.43
CA LEU A 105 4.96 -2.98 5.24
C LEU A 105 5.12 -3.56 3.84
N GLY A 106 5.39 -2.74 2.83
CA GLY A 106 5.69 -3.19 1.48
C GLY A 106 6.95 -4.04 1.40
N GLU A 107 8.02 -3.67 2.11
CA GLU A 107 9.24 -4.48 2.20
C GLU A 107 8.98 -5.84 2.84
N GLN A 108 8.20 -5.89 3.92
CA GLN A 108 7.82 -7.14 4.58
C GLN A 108 6.97 -8.03 3.66
N GLU A 109 6.00 -7.44 2.96
CA GLU A 109 5.12 -8.14 2.02
C GLU A 109 5.90 -8.77 0.85
N LEU A 110 6.99 -8.13 0.41
CA LEU A 110 7.88 -8.67 -0.62
C LEU A 110 8.77 -9.81 -0.13
N GLN A 111 8.99 -9.92 1.19
CA GLN A 111 9.83 -10.96 1.81
C GLN A 111 9.03 -12.21 2.21
N LEU A 112 7.69 -12.13 2.26
CA LEU A 112 6.87 -13.27 2.62
C LEU A 112 6.94 -14.38 1.54
N PRO A 113 7.18 -15.65 1.93
CA PRO A 113 7.18 -16.75 0.98
C PRO A 113 5.78 -16.87 0.36
N ARG A 114 5.75 -16.98 -0.98
CA ARG A 114 4.52 -17.26 -1.72
C ARG A 114 4.12 -18.70 -1.44
N TYR A 115 3.05 -18.88 -0.66
CA TYR A 115 2.42 -20.18 -0.42
C TYR A 115 1.67 -20.66 -1.67
#